data_AF-A0A5J4R1Z7-F1
#
_entry.id   AF-A0A5J4R1Z7-F1
#
_cell.length_a   1.000
_cell.length_b   1.000
_cell.length_c   1.000
_cell.angle_alpha   90.00
_cell.angle_beta   90.00
_cell.angle_gamma   90.00
#
_symmetry.space_group_name_H-M   'P 1'
#
loop_
_entity.id
_entity.type
_entity.pdbx_description
1 polymer ?
#
loop_
_entity_poly.entity_id
_entity_poly.type
_entity_poly.pdbx_seq_one_letter_code
_entity_poly.pdbx_strand_id
1 'polypeptide(L)'
;MIKVLHKQDCCGCTACASICKQQAITMQTDERGFLYPQINVAKCMDCGLCEKVCIFQKGYSTNDTQPPIAYAVRHKNEEELKSSRSGGMFVALADFILSENGIVYGAGYTDHFRVVHKRATDKEGYREFKGSKYVQSDLNSTFLQVKHDLKEKKKVLFTGTPCQTAGLNAYLMNIDKSNLYVCDLVCHGTPSPYIWRDYLNYVEEKVNDKIIMVDFRDKEKGWSSHFESFVFRNNKKLFTRTYTELFYKHIILRPSCEICRYTNIYRPSDITIADFWGWEKTIPHQFTSI
;
A
#
# COMPACT_ATOMS: atom_id res chain seq x y z
N MET A 1 -9.04 19.95 -17.30
CA MET A 1 -7.88 19.67 -16.39
C MET A 1 -8.34 19.24 -15.00
N ILE A 2 -7.66 18.27 -14.36
CA ILE A 2 -8.02 17.81 -13.01
C ILE A 2 -7.96 18.95 -11.99
N LYS A 3 -8.97 19.04 -11.12
CA LYS A 3 -9.04 20.01 -10.04
C LYS A 3 -9.13 19.29 -8.70
N VAL A 4 -8.33 19.73 -7.74
CA VAL A 4 -8.41 19.28 -6.35
C VAL A 4 -8.74 20.54 -5.54
N LEU A 5 -10.02 20.72 -5.22
CA LEU A 5 -10.50 21.90 -4.50
C LEU A 5 -10.23 21.75 -3.00
N HIS A 6 -10.42 20.54 -2.48
CA HIS A 6 -10.14 20.19 -1.10
C HIS A 6 -9.15 19.02 -1.01
N LYS A 7 -8.36 18.98 0.07
CA LYS A 7 -7.37 17.92 0.32
C LYS A 7 -7.99 16.52 0.37
N GLN A 8 -9.26 16.43 0.74
CA GLN A 8 -10.04 15.19 0.77
C GLN A 8 -10.42 14.67 -0.63
N ASP A 9 -10.40 15.50 -1.67
CA ASP A 9 -10.82 15.13 -3.04
C ASP A 9 -9.75 14.32 -3.81
N CYS A 10 -8.62 14.03 -3.18
CA CYS A 10 -7.50 13.34 -3.81
C CYS A 10 -6.89 12.30 -2.87
N CYS A 11 -6.91 11.04 -3.27
CA CYS A 11 -6.26 9.93 -2.56
C CYS A 11 -4.75 9.80 -2.83
N GLY A 12 -4.18 10.62 -3.72
CA GLY A 12 -2.75 10.61 -4.02
C GLY A 12 -2.26 9.37 -4.80
N CYS A 13 -3.13 8.70 -5.56
CA CYS A 13 -2.78 7.50 -6.34
C CYS A 13 -1.91 7.74 -7.59
N THR A 14 -1.47 8.98 -7.84
CA THR A 14 -0.59 9.42 -8.94
C THR A 14 -1.05 9.14 -10.39
N ALA A 15 -2.18 8.47 -10.62
CA ALA A 15 -2.69 8.14 -11.96
C ALA A 15 -2.75 9.34 -12.92
N CYS A 16 -3.19 10.51 -12.44
CA CYS A 16 -3.27 11.73 -13.23
C CYS A 16 -1.89 12.23 -13.69
N ALA A 17 -0.87 12.14 -12.84
CA ALA A 17 0.50 12.48 -13.20
C ALA A 17 1.09 11.44 -14.16
N SER A 18 0.90 10.15 -13.89
CA SER A 18 1.42 9.06 -14.73
C SER A 18 0.83 9.05 -16.14
N ILE A 19 -0.45 9.41 -16.32
CA ILE A 19 -1.08 9.45 -17.66
C ILE A 19 -0.65 10.69 -18.47
N CYS A 20 -0.10 11.71 -17.83
CA CYS A 20 0.22 12.98 -18.46
C CYS A 20 1.49 12.90 -19.32
N LYS A 21 1.34 12.61 -20.62
CA LYS A 21 2.47 12.52 -21.57
C LYS A 21 3.32 13.80 -21.66
N GLN A 22 2.71 14.97 -21.48
CA GLN A 22 3.41 16.26 -21.50
C GLN A 22 4.17 16.58 -20.22
N GLN A 23 4.09 15.69 -19.20
CA GLN A 23 4.66 15.93 -17.88
C GLN A 23 4.25 17.30 -17.32
N ALA A 24 3.00 17.69 -17.62
CA ALA A 24 2.41 18.93 -17.15
C ALA A 24 1.91 18.82 -15.70
N ILE A 25 1.90 17.62 -15.12
CA ILE A 25 1.45 17.38 -13.75
C ILE A 25 2.61 16.82 -12.93
N THR A 26 2.98 17.53 -11.87
CA THR A 26 3.95 17.07 -10.87
C THR A 26 3.23 16.81 -9.56
N MET A 27 3.58 15.73 -8.86
CA MET A 27 3.05 15.48 -7.52
C MET A 27 3.90 16.24 -6.50
N GLN A 28 3.29 17.13 -5.72
CA GLN A 28 3.96 17.89 -4.68
C GLN A 28 3.43 17.55 -3.29
N THR A 29 4.33 17.53 -2.31
CA THR A 29 3.98 17.27 -0.92
C THR A 29 3.34 18.49 -0.29
N ASP A 30 2.38 18.24 0.59
CA ASP A 30 1.90 19.25 1.53
C ASP A 30 2.70 19.25 2.84
N GLU A 31 2.25 20.04 3.81
CA GLU A 31 2.87 20.17 5.12
C GLU A 31 2.89 18.86 5.93
N ARG A 32 2.06 17.88 5.56
CA ARG A 32 1.99 16.54 6.17
C ARG A 32 2.71 15.49 5.31
N GLY A 33 3.37 15.89 4.23
CA GLY A 33 4.08 14.99 3.32
C GLY A 33 3.15 14.23 2.36
N PHE A 34 1.88 14.59 2.29
CA PHE A 34 0.93 13.98 1.38
C PHE A 34 1.06 14.56 -0.02
N LEU A 35 1.12 13.70 -1.04
CA LEU A 35 1.25 14.13 -2.43
C LEU A 35 -0.09 14.60 -3.04
N TYR A 36 -0.04 15.72 -3.79
CA TYR A 36 -1.13 16.31 -4.54
C TYR A 36 -0.67 16.76 -5.95
N PRO A 37 -1.53 16.66 -6.98
CA PRO A 37 -1.17 17.08 -8.32
C PRO A 37 -1.10 18.60 -8.44
N GLN A 38 0.02 19.12 -8.95
CA GLN A 38 0.18 20.50 -9.38
C GLN A 38 0.37 20.54 -10.89
N ILE A 39 -0.44 21.38 -11.56
CA ILE A 39 -0.46 21.47 -13.02
C ILE A 39 0.33 22.69 -13.48
N ASN A 40 1.28 22.47 -14.39
CA ASN A 40 1.90 23.50 -15.20
C ASN A 40 1.02 23.76 -16.43
N VAL A 41 0.27 24.86 -16.41
CA VAL A 41 -0.67 25.23 -17.47
C VAL A 41 0.03 25.45 -18.81
N ALA A 42 1.26 25.99 -18.81
CA ALA A 42 2.01 26.23 -20.04
C ALA A 42 2.43 24.94 -20.77
N LYS A 43 2.56 23.81 -20.04
CA LYS A 43 2.82 22.49 -20.63
C LYS A 43 1.54 21.72 -20.96
N CYS A 44 0.40 22.12 -20.40
CA CYS A 44 -0.85 21.39 -20.55
C CYS A 44 -1.49 21.67 -21.91
N MET A 45 -1.88 20.61 -22.62
CA MET A 45 -2.63 20.71 -23.89
C MET A 45 -4.12 20.45 -23.71
N ASP A 46 -4.62 20.53 -22.47
CA ASP A 46 -6.03 20.32 -22.10
C ASP A 46 -6.70 19.06 -22.71
N CYS A 47 -5.98 17.93 -22.75
CA CYS A 47 -6.47 16.70 -23.37
C CYS A 47 -7.50 15.90 -22.53
N GLY A 48 -7.85 16.36 -21.32
CA GLY A 48 -8.83 15.72 -20.43
C GLY A 48 -8.43 14.36 -19.81
N LEU A 49 -7.28 13.78 -20.16
CA LEU A 49 -6.88 12.44 -19.70
C LEU A 49 -6.72 12.34 -18.18
N CYS A 50 -6.16 13.37 -17.53
CA CYS A 50 -5.99 13.40 -16.08
C CYS A 50 -7.32 13.33 -15.32
N GLU A 51 -8.38 13.96 -15.84
CA GLU A 51 -9.73 13.87 -15.29
C GLU A 51 -10.34 12.50 -15.58
N LYS A 52 -10.09 11.93 -16.76
CA LYS A 52 -10.60 10.61 -17.13
C LYS A 52 -10.08 9.51 -16.21
N VAL A 53 -8.81 9.54 -15.83
CA VAL A 53 -8.21 8.52 -14.94
C VAL A 53 -8.44 8.80 -13.44
N CYS A 54 -9.00 9.95 -13.07
CA CYS A 54 -9.28 10.29 -11.67
C CYS A 54 -10.56 9.62 -11.15
N ILE A 55 -10.50 8.32 -10.96
CA ILE A 55 -11.61 7.50 -10.45
C ILE A 55 -12.00 7.80 -9.00
N PHE A 56 -11.15 8.47 -8.21
CA PHE A 56 -11.53 8.89 -6.86
C PHE A 56 -12.65 9.94 -6.88
N GLN A 57 -12.64 10.83 -7.88
CA GLN A 57 -13.70 11.83 -8.07
C GLN A 57 -14.85 11.31 -8.94
N LYS A 58 -14.55 10.46 -9.94
CA LYS A 58 -15.54 9.96 -10.90
C LYS A 58 -16.25 8.67 -10.52
N GLY A 59 -15.79 7.99 -9.48
CA GLY A 59 -16.17 6.60 -9.21
C GLY A 59 -15.25 5.61 -9.93
N TYR A 60 -15.25 4.37 -9.45
CA TYR A 60 -14.41 3.28 -9.94
C TYR A 60 -15.29 2.11 -10.39
N SER A 61 -14.80 1.35 -11.37
CA SER A 61 -15.41 0.08 -11.77
C SER A 61 -15.16 -0.97 -10.71
N THR A 62 -16.17 -1.80 -10.46
CA THR A 62 -16.14 -2.88 -9.48
C THR A 62 -16.11 -4.21 -10.23
N ASN A 63 -15.55 -5.26 -9.62
CA ASN A 63 -15.65 -6.59 -10.20
C ASN A 63 -17.10 -7.10 -10.21
N ASP A 64 -17.42 -7.93 -11.21
CA ASP A 64 -18.76 -8.48 -11.45
C ASP A 64 -19.24 -9.44 -10.35
N THR A 65 -18.31 -10.01 -9.56
CA THR A 65 -18.60 -10.92 -8.45
C THR A 65 -18.99 -10.15 -7.19
N GLN A 66 -20.29 -9.84 -7.07
CA GLN A 66 -20.87 -9.17 -5.90
C GLN A 66 -22.01 -10.00 -5.26
N PRO A 67 -21.96 -10.27 -3.94
CA PRO A 67 -20.85 -9.99 -3.02
C PRO A 67 -19.61 -10.86 -3.33
N PRO A 68 -18.39 -10.43 -2.91
CA PRO A 68 -17.20 -11.23 -3.10
C PRO A 68 -17.30 -12.56 -2.33
N ILE A 69 -16.76 -13.62 -2.92
CA ILE A 69 -16.64 -14.91 -2.24
C ILE A 69 -15.47 -14.83 -1.25
N ALA A 70 -15.73 -15.10 0.02
CA ALA A 70 -14.74 -15.01 1.08
C ALA A 70 -14.20 -16.39 1.49
N TYR A 71 -12.88 -16.48 1.67
CA TYR A 71 -12.20 -17.67 2.17
C TYR A 71 -11.29 -17.31 3.35
N ALA A 72 -11.24 -18.19 4.35
CA ALA A 72 -10.21 -18.15 5.39
C ALA A 72 -9.00 -18.97 4.93
N VAL A 73 -7.83 -18.34 4.85
CA VAL A 73 -6.61 -19.00 4.36
C VAL A 73 -5.44 -18.76 5.32
N ARG A 74 -4.56 -19.75 5.42
CA ARG A 74 -3.32 -19.71 6.21
C ARG A 74 -2.21 -20.37 5.41
N HIS A 75 -1.05 -19.72 5.35
CA HIS A 75 0.14 -20.24 4.69
C HIS A 75 0.61 -21.52 5.37
N LYS A 76 0.97 -22.54 4.58
CA LYS A 76 1.37 -23.86 5.09
C LYS A 76 2.78 -23.87 5.70
N ASN A 77 3.68 -23.03 5.20
CA ASN A 77 5.03 -22.89 5.75
C ASN A 77 5.01 -22.00 7.00
N GLU A 78 5.49 -22.52 8.13
CA GLU A 78 5.48 -21.83 9.42
C GLU A 78 6.43 -20.63 9.48
N GLU A 79 7.61 -20.70 8.85
CA GLU A 79 8.57 -19.59 8.83
C GLU A 79 8.03 -18.41 8.04
N GLU A 80 7.38 -18.67 6.90
CA GLU A 80 6.67 -17.65 6.14
C GLU A 80 5.50 -17.04 6.92
N LEU A 81 4.80 -17.86 7.69
CA LEU A 81 3.72 -17.39 8.55
C LEU A 81 4.23 -16.52 9.71
N LYS A 82 5.31 -16.94 10.38
CA LYS A 82 5.95 -16.19 11.48
C LYS A 82 6.44 -14.82 11.00
N SER A 83 7.04 -14.77 9.82
CA SER A 83 7.53 -13.52 9.22
C SER A 83 6.45 -12.72 8.46
N SER A 84 5.21 -13.22 8.39
CA SER A 84 4.06 -12.50 7.83
C SER A 84 3.25 -11.81 8.92
N ARG A 85 2.59 -10.70 8.56
CA ARG A 85 1.69 -9.98 9.45
C ARG A 85 0.46 -10.80 9.86
N SER A 86 -0.05 -11.62 8.94
CA SER A 86 -1.31 -12.36 9.09
C SER A 86 -1.17 -13.76 8.49
N GLY A 87 -2.23 -14.29 7.86
CA GLY A 87 -2.23 -15.62 7.24
C GLY A 87 -1.25 -15.87 6.08
N GLY A 88 -0.42 -14.91 5.68
CA GLY A 88 0.65 -15.10 4.68
C GLY A 88 0.20 -15.17 3.22
N MET A 89 -1.03 -14.72 2.89
CA MET A 89 -1.57 -14.76 1.52
C MET A 89 -0.73 -13.95 0.51
N PHE A 90 -0.19 -12.79 0.92
CA PHE A 90 0.71 -12.00 0.05
C PHE A 90 1.91 -12.83 -0.44
N VAL A 91 2.55 -13.58 0.45
CA VAL A 91 3.71 -14.42 0.12
C VAL A 91 3.33 -15.49 -0.90
N ALA A 92 2.19 -16.17 -0.69
CA ALA A 92 1.72 -17.18 -1.63
C ALA A 92 1.47 -16.61 -3.04
N LEU A 93 0.86 -15.42 -3.14
CA LEU A 93 0.62 -14.74 -4.42
C LEU A 93 1.94 -14.30 -5.08
N ALA A 94 2.87 -13.73 -4.29
CA ALA A 94 4.16 -13.29 -4.78
C ALA A 94 5.00 -14.46 -5.30
N ASP A 95 5.06 -15.56 -4.55
CA ASP A 95 5.80 -16.77 -4.92
C ASP A 95 5.25 -17.42 -6.20
N PHE A 96 3.94 -17.47 -6.37
CA PHE A 96 3.32 -17.95 -7.60
C PHE A 96 3.79 -17.13 -8.81
N ILE A 97 3.74 -15.80 -8.71
CA ILE A 97 4.09 -14.90 -9.80
C ILE A 97 5.57 -14.99 -10.15
N LEU A 98 6.45 -15.06 -9.14
CA LEU A 98 7.88 -15.23 -9.36
C LEU A 98 8.24 -16.60 -9.94
N SER A 99 7.50 -17.66 -9.58
CA SER A 99 7.73 -19.00 -10.14
C SER A 99 7.53 -19.05 -11.66
N GLU A 100 6.81 -18.06 -12.21
CA GLU A 100 6.56 -17.89 -13.64
C GLU A 100 7.43 -16.78 -14.26
N ASN A 101 8.56 -16.43 -13.62
CA ASN A 101 9.44 -15.33 -14.01
C ASN A 101 8.71 -13.98 -14.13
N GLY A 102 7.65 -13.81 -13.34
CA GLY A 102 6.88 -12.59 -13.23
C GLY A 102 7.51 -11.57 -12.28
N ILE A 103 6.77 -10.50 -12.01
CA ILE A 103 7.25 -9.32 -11.29
C ILE A 103 6.23 -8.95 -10.21
N VAL A 104 6.72 -8.63 -9.02
CA VAL A 104 5.91 -8.24 -7.88
C VAL A 104 6.16 -6.78 -7.55
N TYR A 105 5.08 -6.03 -7.35
CA TYR A 105 5.09 -4.67 -6.86
C TYR A 105 4.41 -4.57 -5.49
N GLY A 106 5.04 -3.88 -4.57
CA GLY A 106 4.53 -3.70 -3.22
C GLY A 106 5.26 -2.60 -2.44
N ALA A 107 4.77 -2.31 -1.25
CA ALA A 107 5.31 -1.25 -0.40
C ALA A 107 6.55 -1.75 0.36
N GLY A 108 7.71 -1.17 0.08
CA GLY A 108 8.98 -1.39 0.79
C GLY A 108 9.50 -0.09 1.40
N TYR A 109 10.80 -0.06 1.67
CA TYR A 109 11.47 1.12 2.22
C TYR A 109 12.54 1.69 1.29
N THR A 110 12.81 2.97 1.45
CA THR A 110 13.99 3.66 0.92
C THR A 110 14.46 4.69 1.94
N ASP A 111 15.68 5.18 1.77
CA ASP A 111 16.32 6.12 2.69
C ASP A 111 16.20 5.62 4.15
N HIS A 112 15.79 6.50 5.08
CA HIS A 112 15.53 6.16 6.46
C HIS A 112 14.05 5.78 6.67
N PHE A 113 13.69 4.54 6.31
CA PHE A 113 12.35 3.95 6.44
C PHE A 113 11.20 4.77 5.82
N ARG A 114 11.50 5.54 4.77
CA ARG A 114 10.46 6.18 3.96
C ARG A 114 9.76 5.11 3.13
N VAL A 115 8.44 5.05 3.20
CA VAL A 115 7.66 4.01 2.53
C VAL A 115 7.44 4.35 1.06
N VAL A 116 7.83 3.44 0.18
CA VAL A 116 7.71 3.59 -1.29
C VAL A 116 7.23 2.29 -1.91
N HIS A 117 6.58 2.36 -3.07
CA HIS A 117 6.36 1.15 -3.88
C HIS A 117 7.62 0.80 -4.66
N LYS A 118 8.01 -0.47 -4.63
CA LYS A 118 9.18 -1.00 -5.35
C LYS A 118 8.77 -2.15 -6.24
N ARG A 119 9.65 -2.47 -7.19
CA ARG A 119 9.57 -3.59 -8.12
C ARG A 119 10.51 -4.70 -7.63
N ALA A 120 10.04 -5.94 -7.62
CA ALA A 120 10.82 -7.12 -7.24
C ALA A 120 10.69 -8.23 -8.30
N THR A 121 11.81 -8.91 -8.55
CA THR A 121 11.93 -10.05 -9.49
C THR A 121 12.40 -11.34 -8.81
N ASP A 122 12.61 -11.29 -7.49
CA ASP A 122 13.05 -12.40 -6.67
C ASP A 122 12.50 -12.23 -5.24
N LYS A 123 12.69 -13.26 -4.41
CA LYS A 123 12.17 -13.28 -3.03
C LYS A 123 12.84 -12.26 -2.12
N GLU A 124 14.15 -12.04 -2.29
CA GLU A 124 14.88 -11.03 -1.52
C GLU A 124 14.34 -9.63 -1.80
N GLY A 125 14.02 -9.33 -3.06
CA GLY A 125 13.44 -8.07 -3.50
C GLY A 125 12.07 -7.79 -2.92
N TYR A 126 11.17 -8.80 -2.81
CA TYR A 126 9.86 -8.58 -2.18
C TYR A 126 9.88 -8.73 -0.66
N ARG A 127 10.96 -9.22 -0.04
CA ARG A 127 11.02 -9.46 1.41
C ARG A 127 10.60 -8.22 2.21
N GLU A 128 11.02 -7.04 1.77
CA GLU A 128 10.61 -5.75 2.34
C GLU A 128 9.12 -5.47 2.22
N PHE A 129 8.39 -6.09 1.29
CA PHE A 129 6.95 -5.90 1.07
C PHE A 129 6.10 -6.60 2.12
N LYS A 130 6.67 -7.61 2.79
CA LYS A 130 6.04 -8.27 3.94
C LYS A 130 5.85 -7.29 5.09
N GLY A 131 4.88 -7.60 5.95
CA GLY A 131 4.53 -6.74 7.07
C GLY A 131 3.69 -5.53 6.65
N SER A 132 2.91 -5.01 7.59
CA SER A 132 2.14 -3.79 7.38
C SER A 132 3.04 -2.56 7.49
N LYS A 133 2.76 -1.55 6.66
CA LYS A 133 3.43 -0.25 6.70
C LYS A 133 2.35 0.80 6.84
N TYR A 134 2.18 1.32 8.06
CA TYR A 134 1.11 2.27 8.37
C TYR A 134 1.55 3.69 8.03
N VAL A 135 1.85 3.92 6.75
CA VAL A 135 2.23 5.21 6.15
C VAL A 135 1.78 5.18 4.69
N GLN A 136 1.34 6.31 4.13
CA GLN A 136 1.11 6.39 2.69
C GLN A 136 2.43 6.12 1.94
N SER A 137 2.44 5.10 1.08
CA SER A 137 3.59 4.85 0.21
C SER A 137 3.63 5.82 -0.98
N ASP A 138 4.83 6.27 -1.32
CA ASP A 138 5.07 6.99 -2.57
C ASP A 138 5.13 6.00 -3.75
N LEU A 139 4.29 6.23 -4.75
CA LEU A 139 4.20 5.40 -5.95
C LEU A 139 5.25 5.74 -7.01
N ASN A 140 5.95 6.89 -6.90
CA ASN A 140 7.01 7.31 -7.81
C ASN A 140 6.69 6.99 -9.31
N SER A 141 7.53 6.19 -9.97
CA SER A 141 7.35 5.72 -11.35
C SER A 141 6.66 4.35 -11.45
N THR A 142 6.15 3.78 -10.36
CA THR A 142 5.63 2.40 -10.32
C THR A 142 4.58 2.12 -11.38
N PHE A 143 3.62 3.02 -11.60
CA PHE A 143 2.60 2.82 -12.64
C PHE A 143 3.20 2.76 -14.05
N LEU A 144 4.23 3.58 -14.32
CA LEU A 144 4.95 3.54 -15.60
C LEU A 144 5.67 2.19 -15.78
N GLN A 145 6.31 1.70 -14.71
CA GLN A 145 7.02 0.42 -14.72
C GLN A 145 6.07 -0.77 -14.91
N VAL A 146 4.93 -0.79 -14.20
CA VAL A 146 3.89 -1.83 -14.40
C VAL A 146 3.42 -1.85 -15.86
N LYS A 147 3.12 -0.69 -16.46
CA LYS A 147 2.72 -0.63 -17.87
C LYS A 147 3.82 -1.13 -18.81
N HIS A 148 5.08 -0.83 -18.51
CA HIS A 148 6.20 -1.33 -19.30
C HIS A 148 6.30 -2.85 -19.21
N ASP A 149 6.28 -3.42 -18.01
CA ASP A 149 6.37 -4.88 -17.82
C ASP A 149 5.21 -5.64 -18.48
N LEU A 150 3.98 -5.09 -18.45
CA LEU A 150 2.84 -5.67 -19.16
C LEU A 150 3.01 -5.64 -20.68
N LYS A 151 3.62 -4.59 -21.23
CA LYS A 151 3.95 -4.52 -22.67
C LYS A 151 4.99 -5.55 -23.07
N GLU A 152 5.94 -5.83 -22.18
CA GLU A 152 6.92 -6.92 -22.30
C GLU A 152 6.32 -8.30 -22.01
N LYS A 153 4.99 -8.39 -21.92
CA LYS A 153 4.21 -9.63 -21.68
C LYS A 153 4.62 -10.38 -20.41
N LYS A 154 5.19 -9.69 -19.43
CA LYS A 154 5.49 -10.26 -18.11
C LYS A 154 4.21 -10.42 -17.29
N LYS A 155 4.13 -11.49 -16.49
CA LYS A 155 3.16 -11.59 -15.41
C LYS A 155 3.51 -10.59 -14.32
N VAL A 156 2.54 -9.80 -13.88
CA VAL A 156 2.74 -8.73 -12.90
C VAL A 156 1.72 -8.88 -11.78
N LEU A 157 2.20 -8.93 -10.54
CA LEU A 157 1.38 -8.74 -9.35
C LEU A 157 1.59 -7.34 -8.81
N PHE A 158 0.54 -6.53 -8.77
CA PHE A 158 0.55 -5.27 -8.07
C PHE A 158 -0.23 -5.38 -6.76
N THR A 159 0.45 -5.08 -5.65
CA THR A 159 -0.17 -5.04 -4.33
C THR A 159 -0.20 -3.63 -3.76
N GLY A 160 -1.31 -3.23 -3.13
CA GLY A 160 -1.43 -1.88 -2.58
C GLY A 160 -2.73 -1.66 -1.81
N THR A 161 -2.96 -0.42 -1.42
CA THR A 161 -4.27 0.00 -0.90
C THR A 161 -5.29 0.05 -2.05
N PRO A 162 -6.60 -0.09 -1.77
CA PRO A 162 -7.61 -0.08 -2.83
C PRO A 162 -7.62 1.21 -3.66
N CYS A 163 -7.27 2.37 -3.07
CA CYS A 163 -7.15 3.61 -3.83
C CYS A 163 -5.96 3.61 -4.82
N GLN A 164 -4.89 2.89 -4.51
CA GLN A 164 -3.72 2.72 -5.39
C GLN A 164 -4.02 1.71 -6.49
N THR A 165 -4.63 0.57 -6.17
CA THR A 165 -4.97 -0.46 -7.16
C THR A 165 -6.00 0.05 -8.17
N ALA A 166 -7.03 0.76 -7.69
CA ALA A 166 -8.00 1.40 -8.55
C ALA A 166 -7.32 2.46 -9.46
N GLY A 167 -6.40 3.25 -8.91
CA GLY A 167 -5.62 4.24 -9.66
C GLY A 167 -4.78 3.62 -10.78
N LEU A 168 -4.11 2.49 -10.51
CA LEU A 168 -3.36 1.73 -11.51
C LEU A 168 -4.30 1.25 -12.61
N ASN A 169 -5.42 0.63 -12.24
CA ASN A 169 -6.39 0.09 -13.18
C ASN A 169 -6.93 1.16 -14.13
N ALA A 170 -7.21 2.36 -13.63
CA ALA A 170 -7.65 3.50 -14.43
C ALA A 170 -6.54 4.03 -15.35
N TYR A 171 -5.31 4.14 -14.84
CA TYR A 171 -4.15 4.61 -15.60
C TYR A 171 -3.81 3.70 -16.80
N LEU A 172 -3.98 2.39 -16.66
CA LEU A 172 -3.65 1.45 -17.73
C LEU A 172 -4.55 1.58 -18.97
N MET A 173 -5.76 2.16 -18.84
CA MET A 173 -6.69 2.37 -19.95
C MET A 173 -6.85 1.12 -20.85
N ASN A 174 -6.41 1.19 -22.11
CA ASN A 174 -6.54 0.15 -23.13
C ASN A 174 -5.33 -0.82 -23.17
N ILE A 175 -4.45 -0.79 -22.18
CA ILE A 175 -3.35 -1.76 -22.09
C ILE A 175 -3.94 -3.13 -21.81
N ASP A 176 -3.43 -4.16 -22.49
CA ASP A 176 -3.76 -5.56 -22.23
C ASP A 176 -3.39 -5.94 -20.79
N LYS A 177 -4.39 -6.36 -20.02
CA LYS A 177 -4.29 -6.69 -18.59
C LYS A 177 -4.33 -8.20 -18.33
N SER A 178 -4.29 -9.04 -19.36
CA SER A 178 -4.34 -10.50 -19.21
C SER A 178 -3.27 -11.07 -18.28
N ASN A 179 -2.12 -10.40 -18.19
CA ASN A 179 -1.00 -10.77 -17.32
C ASN A 179 -0.90 -9.90 -16.04
N LEU A 180 -1.91 -9.08 -15.75
CA LEU A 180 -1.96 -8.25 -14.53
C LEU A 180 -2.81 -8.94 -13.47
N TYR A 181 -2.23 -9.11 -12.29
CA TYR A 181 -2.91 -9.54 -11.08
C TYR A 181 -2.86 -8.38 -10.08
N VAL A 182 -4.02 -8.00 -9.57
CA VAL A 182 -4.17 -6.87 -8.65
C VAL A 182 -4.68 -7.38 -7.31
N CYS A 183 -3.91 -7.15 -6.26
CA CYS A 183 -4.27 -7.54 -4.90
C CYS A 183 -4.30 -6.30 -4.00
N ASP A 184 -5.46 -5.97 -3.44
CA ASP A 184 -5.55 -4.96 -2.40
C ASP A 184 -5.75 -5.55 -1.01
N LEU A 185 -5.75 -4.68 -0.01
CA LEU A 185 -6.00 -5.02 1.38
C LEU A 185 -7.19 -4.26 1.94
N VAL A 186 -7.84 -4.82 2.95
CA VAL A 186 -8.79 -4.07 3.79
C VAL A 186 -8.00 -3.00 4.54
N CYS A 187 -8.23 -1.75 4.16
CA CYS A 187 -7.44 -0.60 4.58
C CYS A 187 -8.27 0.30 5.49
N HIS A 188 -7.72 0.64 6.65
CA HIS A 188 -8.33 1.57 7.60
C HIS A 188 -8.03 3.04 7.27
N GLY A 189 -6.86 3.30 6.67
CA GLY A 189 -6.41 4.63 6.27
C GLY A 189 -4.89 4.68 6.15
N THR A 190 -4.37 5.73 5.53
CA THR A 190 -2.92 5.90 5.32
C THR A 190 -2.41 7.11 6.11
N PRO A 191 -1.51 6.89 7.09
CA PRO A 191 -0.87 7.98 7.82
C PRO A 191 0.07 8.88 7.01
N SER A 192 0.31 10.07 7.57
CA SER A 192 1.21 11.11 7.07
C SER A 192 2.67 10.65 6.98
N PRO A 193 3.32 10.77 5.80
CA PRO A 193 4.75 10.50 5.64
C PRO A 193 5.66 11.37 6.51
N TYR A 194 5.32 12.64 6.74
CA TYR A 194 6.15 13.53 7.55
C TYR A 194 5.98 13.29 9.05
N ILE A 195 4.78 12.95 9.52
CA ILE A 195 4.61 12.52 10.92
C ILE A 195 5.40 11.23 11.18
N TRP A 196 5.44 10.30 10.23
CA TRP A 196 6.28 9.11 10.35
C TRP A 196 7.77 9.45 10.44
N ARG A 197 8.28 10.32 9.54
CA ARG A 197 9.66 10.83 9.60
C ARG A 197 9.97 11.45 10.97
N ASP A 198 9.11 12.33 11.45
CA ASP A 198 9.33 13.05 12.70
C ASP A 198 9.25 12.10 13.91
N TYR A 199 8.40 11.08 13.83
CA TYR A 199 8.33 10.04 14.86
C TYR A 199 9.60 9.18 14.93
N LEU A 200 10.17 8.80 13.79
CA LEU A 200 11.46 8.10 13.75
C LEU A 200 12.55 8.94 14.41
N ASN A 201 12.66 10.23 14.04
CA ASN A 201 13.62 11.15 14.65
C ASN A 201 13.43 11.24 16.17
N TYR A 202 12.20 11.43 16.63
CA TYR A 202 11.88 11.48 18.06
C TYR A 202 12.29 10.19 18.79
N VAL A 203 12.03 9.02 18.22
CA VAL A 203 12.41 7.73 18.80
C VAL A 203 13.94 7.58 18.88
N GLU A 204 14.65 7.96 17.82
CA GLU A 204 16.13 7.95 17.79
C GLU A 204 16.74 8.90 18.82
N GLU A 205 16.23 10.13 18.92
CA GLU A 205 16.69 11.12 19.92
C GLU A 205 16.45 10.61 21.35
N LYS A 206 15.28 10.03 21.61
CA LYS A 206 14.93 9.49 22.92
C LYS A 206 15.83 8.32 23.34
N VAL A 207 16.28 7.50 22.39
CA VAL A 207 17.15 6.35 22.65
C VAL A 207 18.64 6.72 22.52
N ASN A 208 18.95 7.85 21.90
CA ASN A 208 20.28 8.30 21.53
C ASN A 208 21.04 7.26 20.68
N ASP A 209 20.34 6.63 19.72
CA ASP A 209 20.93 5.74 18.72
C ASP A 209 20.04 5.68 17.46
N LYS A 210 20.58 5.17 16.35
CA LYS A 210 19.87 5.05 15.07
C LYS A 210 19.10 3.74 14.96
N ILE A 211 17.90 3.83 14.39
CA ILE A 211 17.05 2.70 14.05
C ILE A 211 17.63 2.00 12.82
N ILE A 212 17.71 0.68 12.88
CA ILE A 212 18.13 -0.21 11.77
C ILE A 212 17.04 -1.18 11.33
N MET A 213 16.00 -1.40 12.13
CA MET A 213 14.82 -2.16 11.73
C MET A 213 13.55 -1.59 12.38
N VAL A 214 12.45 -1.67 11.63
CA VAL A 214 11.11 -1.26 12.05
C VAL A 214 10.13 -2.41 11.79
N ASP A 215 9.29 -2.71 12.77
CA ASP A 215 8.07 -3.49 12.57
C ASP A 215 6.89 -2.70 13.12
N PHE A 216 5.90 -2.36 12.29
CA PHE A 216 4.72 -1.63 12.76
C PHE A 216 3.79 -2.48 13.63
N ARG A 217 3.87 -3.80 13.52
CA ARG A 217 2.95 -4.71 14.21
C ARG A 217 3.68 -5.99 14.58
N ASP A 218 4.62 -5.84 15.50
CA ASP A 218 5.47 -6.90 16.00
C ASP A 218 4.64 -7.93 16.78
N LYS A 219 4.81 -9.21 16.41
CA LYS A 219 4.06 -10.33 17.01
C LYS A 219 4.69 -10.87 18.29
N GLU A 220 5.85 -10.39 18.72
CA GLU A 220 6.43 -10.79 20.02
C GLU A 220 5.52 -10.44 21.21
N LYS A 221 4.60 -9.49 21.02
CA LYS A 221 3.55 -9.16 22.00
C LYS A 221 2.19 -9.82 21.68
N GLY A 222 2.17 -10.81 20.80
CA GLY A 222 0.98 -11.49 20.29
C GLY A 222 0.37 -10.83 19.04
N TRP A 223 -0.25 -11.63 18.17
CA TRP A 223 -0.83 -11.14 16.91
C TRP A 223 -1.87 -10.00 17.08
N SER A 224 -2.66 -9.99 18.16
CA SER A 224 -3.75 -9.03 18.36
C SER A 224 -3.33 -7.69 18.98
N SER A 225 -2.15 -7.57 19.59
CA SER A 225 -1.83 -6.47 20.52
C SER A 225 -1.39 -5.15 19.87
N HIS A 226 -1.05 -5.17 18.58
CA HIS A 226 -0.60 -4.04 17.77
C HIS A 226 0.41 -3.12 18.48
N PHE A 227 1.64 -3.63 18.63
CA PHE A 227 2.80 -2.86 19.05
C PHE A 227 3.70 -2.60 17.85
N GLU A 228 4.15 -1.36 17.70
CA GLU A 228 5.31 -1.09 16.87
C GLU A 228 6.60 -1.39 17.64
N SER A 229 7.62 -1.85 16.93
CA SER A 229 8.95 -2.10 17.46
C SER A 229 10.06 -1.52 16.60
N PHE A 230 11.16 -1.18 17.28
CA PHE A 230 12.35 -0.56 16.68
C PHE A 230 13.59 -1.29 17.19
N VAL A 231 14.48 -1.70 16.28
CA VAL A 231 15.81 -2.23 16.60
C VAL A 231 16.85 -1.16 16.29
N PHE A 232 17.78 -0.91 17.21
CA PHE A 232 18.82 0.11 17.09
C PHE A 232 20.20 -0.52 16.81
N ARG A 233 21.18 0.29 16.40
CA ARG A 233 22.55 -0.19 16.10
C ARG A 233 23.23 -0.89 17.28
N ASN A 234 22.95 -0.46 18.50
CA ASN A 234 23.41 -1.12 19.72
C ASN A 234 22.65 -2.43 20.06
N ASN A 235 21.83 -2.95 19.14
CA ASN A 235 20.98 -4.13 19.30
C ASN A 235 19.88 -4.01 20.38
N LYS A 236 19.65 -2.82 20.93
CA LYS A 236 18.48 -2.58 21.77
C LYS A 236 17.22 -2.71 20.92
N LYS A 237 16.16 -3.26 21.51
CA LYS A 237 14.82 -3.29 20.92
C LYS A 237 13.85 -2.49 21.79
N LEU A 238 13.10 -1.59 21.17
CA LEU A 238 12.05 -0.80 21.83
C LEU A 238 10.69 -1.26 21.31
N PHE A 239 9.75 -1.52 22.22
CA PHE A 239 8.33 -1.68 21.91
C PHE A 239 7.57 -0.44 22.36
N THR A 240 6.64 0.04 21.55
CA THR A 240 5.79 1.17 21.90
C THR A 240 4.46 1.08 21.15
N ARG A 241 3.52 1.93 21.55
CA ARG A 241 2.20 2.07 20.93
C ARG A 241 1.89 3.52 20.56
N THR A 242 2.87 4.42 20.67
CA THR A 242 2.63 5.86 20.47
C THR A 242 2.10 6.13 19.07
N TYR A 243 2.74 5.56 18.04
CA TYR A 243 2.31 5.74 16.66
C TYR A 243 1.02 4.98 16.36
N THR A 244 0.88 3.78 16.91
CA THR A 244 -0.36 3.00 16.83
C THR A 244 -1.56 3.77 17.43
N GLU A 245 -1.38 4.43 18.56
CA GLU A 245 -2.43 5.26 19.19
C GLU A 245 -2.79 6.47 18.35
N LEU A 246 -1.79 7.16 17.77
CA LEU A 246 -2.03 8.26 16.84
C LEU A 246 -2.82 7.80 15.60
N PHE A 247 -2.50 6.61 15.08
CA PHE A 247 -3.19 5.99 13.96
C PHE A 247 -4.67 5.72 14.28
N TYR A 248 -4.96 5.08 15.43
CA TYR A 248 -6.34 4.76 15.82
C TYR A 248 -7.14 5.96 16.32
N LYS A 249 -6.50 7.08 16.69
CA LYS A 249 -7.17 8.37 16.90
C LYS A 249 -7.55 9.07 15.58
N HIS A 250 -7.14 8.53 14.44
CA HIS A 250 -7.38 9.04 13.09
C HIS A 250 -6.76 10.43 12.78
N ILE A 251 -6.07 11.05 13.74
CA ILE A 251 -5.53 12.41 13.60
C ILE A 251 -4.34 12.51 12.64
N ILE A 252 -3.70 11.39 12.31
CA ILE A 252 -2.54 11.35 11.40
C ILE A 252 -2.89 10.87 9.97
N LEU A 253 -4.17 10.56 9.71
CA LEU A 253 -4.60 10.00 8.43
C LEU A 253 -4.66 11.06 7.32
N ARG A 254 -4.56 10.59 6.07
CA ARG A 254 -4.81 11.40 4.89
C ARG A 254 -6.27 11.89 4.89
N PRO A 255 -6.55 13.18 4.61
CA PRO A 255 -7.91 13.70 4.63
C PRO A 255 -8.92 12.90 3.76
N SER A 256 -8.48 12.40 2.60
CA SER A 256 -9.35 11.59 1.74
C SER A 256 -9.78 10.25 2.34
N CYS A 257 -9.11 9.78 3.41
CA CYS A 257 -9.49 8.56 4.11
C CYS A 257 -10.79 8.75 4.93
N GLU A 258 -11.13 9.97 5.34
CA GLU A 258 -12.36 10.27 6.09
C GLU A 258 -13.62 10.09 5.23
N ILE A 259 -13.48 10.28 3.91
CA ILE A 259 -14.54 10.09 2.90
C ILE A 259 -14.19 8.96 1.93
N CYS A 260 -13.48 7.93 2.41
CA CYS A 260 -12.94 6.88 1.58
C CYS A 260 -14.04 6.13 0.82
N ARG A 261 -13.97 6.16 -0.52
CA ARG A 261 -14.93 5.45 -1.38
C ARG A 261 -14.72 3.93 -1.44
N TYR A 262 -13.66 3.42 -0.82
CA TYR A 262 -13.27 2.00 -0.89
C TYR A 262 -13.52 1.23 0.40
N THR A 263 -14.12 1.85 1.42
CA THR A 263 -14.53 1.18 2.68
C THR A 263 -15.87 0.47 2.49
N ASN A 264 -15.90 -0.46 1.55
CA ASN A 264 -17.07 -1.27 1.21
C ASN A 264 -16.61 -2.62 0.59
N ILE A 265 -17.60 -3.47 0.28
CA ILE A 265 -17.38 -4.81 -0.31
C ILE A 265 -17.17 -4.79 -1.84
N TYR A 266 -17.39 -3.65 -2.49
CA TYR A 266 -17.18 -3.46 -3.92
C TYR A 266 -15.72 -3.13 -4.21
N ARG A 267 -14.93 -4.15 -4.56
CA ARG A 267 -13.47 -4.04 -4.64
C ARG A 267 -12.99 -3.69 -6.06
N PRO A 268 -11.92 -2.87 -6.18
CA PRO A 268 -11.30 -2.53 -7.46
C PRO A 268 -10.19 -3.51 -7.92
N SER A 269 -9.98 -4.59 -7.16
CA SER A 269 -8.86 -5.53 -7.33
C SER A 269 -9.37 -6.95 -7.49
N ASP A 270 -8.59 -7.82 -8.13
CA ASP A 270 -8.95 -9.24 -8.35
C ASP A 270 -9.05 -10.01 -7.02
N ILE A 271 -8.17 -9.69 -6.08
CA ILE A 271 -8.12 -10.27 -4.74
C ILE A 271 -8.06 -9.14 -3.71
N THR A 272 -8.81 -9.30 -2.61
CA THR A 272 -8.66 -8.48 -1.41
C THR A 272 -8.24 -9.36 -0.24
N ILE A 273 -7.18 -8.99 0.45
CA ILE A 273 -6.71 -9.67 1.67
C ILE A 273 -7.05 -8.88 2.93
N ALA A 274 -7.36 -9.57 4.01
CA ALA A 274 -7.70 -8.97 5.30
C ALA A 274 -7.20 -9.83 6.45
N ASP A 275 -7.13 -9.23 7.64
CA ASP A 275 -7.01 -9.99 8.88
C ASP A 275 -8.34 -10.68 9.19
N PHE A 276 -8.30 -12.00 9.42
CA PHE A 276 -9.50 -12.76 9.79
C PHE A 276 -9.80 -12.60 11.28
N TRP A 277 -10.24 -11.42 11.68
CA TRP A 277 -10.61 -11.12 13.06
C TRP A 277 -11.80 -11.98 13.53
N GLY A 278 -11.72 -12.49 14.76
CA GLY A 278 -12.77 -13.32 15.35
C GLY A 278 -12.78 -14.77 14.84
N TRP A 279 -11.72 -15.21 14.15
CA TRP A 279 -11.56 -16.60 13.69
C TRP A 279 -11.71 -17.61 14.83
N GLU A 280 -11.36 -17.22 16.06
CA GLU A 280 -11.51 -18.05 17.27
C GLU A 280 -12.96 -18.47 17.50
N LYS A 281 -13.93 -17.65 17.06
CA LYS A 281 -15.37 -17.94 17.16
C LYS A 281 -15.87 -18.81 16.01
N THR A 282 -15.20 -18.76 14.85
CA THR A 282 -15.65 -19.43 13.63
C THR A 282 -15.02 -20.82 13.48
N ILE A 283 -13.74 -20.95 13.83
CA ILE A 283 -12.93 -22.16 13.63
C ILE A 283 -11.93 -22.37 14.79
N PRO A 284 -12.40 -22.49 16.05
CA PRO A 284 -11.57 -22.50 17.26
C PRO A 284 -10.47 -23.56 17.31
N HIS A 285 -10.63 -24.67 16.57
CA HIS A 285 -9.73 -25.83 16.64
C HIS A 285 -8.80 -25.98 15.43
N GLN A 286 -8.92 -25.13 14.41
CA GLN A 286 -8.15 -25.28 13.17
C GLN A 286 -6.82 -24.53 13.18
N PHE A 287 -6.70 -23.50 14.01
CA PHE A 287 -5.54 -22.61 14.02
C PHE A 287 -5.07 -22.37 15.46
N THR A 288 -3.75 -22.39 15.67
CA THR A 288 -3.13 -21.84 16.88
C THR A 288 -2.87 -20.35 16.70
N SER A 289 -2.99 -19.58 17.79
CA SER A 289 -2.57 -18.17 17.80
C SER A 289 -1.10 -18.05 17.43
N ILE A 290 -0.78 -17.11 16.53
CA ILE A 290 0.58 -16.82 16.04
C ILE A 290 1.19 -15.69 16.87
#